data_AF-A0A558CJC1-F1
#
_entry.id   AF-A0A558CJC1-F1
#
_cell.length_a   1.000
_cell.length_b   1.000
_cell.length_c   1.000
_cell.angle_alpha   90.00
_cell.angle_beta   90.00
_cell.angle_gamma   90.00
#
_symmetry.space_group_name_H-M   'P 1'
#
loop_
_entity.id
_entity.type
_entity.pdbx_description
1 polymer ?
#
loop_
_entity_poly.entity_id
_entity_poly.type
_entity_poly.pdbx_seq_one_letter_code
_entity_poly.pdbx_strand_id
1 'polypeptide(L)'
;MSLNINQFSCPGCQQKIEPWVARRPQFTCPACGQVYLSNYRSSLKRSVLLGLFVWIGGAGLGALFIEPWQMVFAFALEFGGLLAFLAAYLFHRFSIRIVSKSDPNTVQHSR
;
A
#
# COMPACT_ATOMS: atom_id res chain seq x y z
N MET A 1 -4.04 -15.41 0.42
CA MET A 1 -2.57 -15.48 0.40
C MET A 1 -2.03 -14.16 -0.14
N SER A 2 -1.37 -13.35 0.68
CA SER A 2 -0.66 -12.15 0.24
C SER A 2 0.65 -12.59 -0.44
N LEU A 3 0.74 -12.47 -1.77
CA LEU A 3 2.00 -12.71 -2.48
C LEU A 3 3.00 -11.63 -2.08
N ASN A 4 4.09 -12.04 -1.43
CA ASN A 4 5.17 -11.14 -1.03
C ASN A 4 5.86 -10.60 -2.29
N ILE A 5 5.79 -9.29 -2.52
CA ILE A 5 6.38 -8.64 -3.71
C ILE A 5 7.89 -8.85 -3.83
N ASN A 6 8.56 -9.19 -2.71
CA ASN A 6 9.99 -9.48 -2.69
C ASN A 6 10.31 -10.91 -3.15
N GLN A 7 9.31 -11.78 -3.29
CA GLN A 7 9.45 -13.17 -3.68
C GLN A 7 8.35 -13.56 -4.69
N PHE A 8 8.09 -12.67 -5.66
CA PHE A 8 7.09 -12.96 -6.69
C PHE A 8 7.65 -13.95 -7.72
N SER A 9 7.03 -15.12 -7.81
CA SER A 9 7.26 -16.10 -8.86
C SER A 9 6.13 -16.03 -9.88
N CYS A 10 6.47 -16.03 -11.17
CA CYS A 10 5.47 -16.03 -12.24
C CYS A 10 4.60 -17.30 -12.16
N PRO A 11 3.25 -17.21 -12.09
CA PRO A 11 2.40 -18.40 -12.05
C PRO A 11 2.46 -19.24 -13.35
N GLY A 12 2.78 -18.63 -14.50
CA GLY A 12 2.83 -19.34 -15.78
C GLY A 12 4.09 -20.20 -15.98
N CYS A 13 5.26 -19.69 -15.61
CA CYS A 13 6.54 -20.38 -15.82
C CYS A 13 7.34 -20.64 -14.54
N GLN A 14 6.79 -20.30 -13.36
CA GLN A 14 7.42 -20.40 -12.04
C GLN A 14 8.76 -19.65 -11.88
N GLN A 15 9.17 -18.88 -12.88
CA GLN A 15 10.42 -18.12 -12.81
C GLN A 15 10.30 -16.96 -11.82
N LYS A 16 11.34 -16.79 -11.00
CA LYS A 16 11.43 -15.67 -10.05
C LYS A 16 11.57 -14.37 -10.84
N ILE A 17 10.78 -13.37 -10.47
CA ILE A 17 10.86 -12.03 -11.02
C ILE A 17 11.49 -11.12 -9.96
N GLU A 18 12.49 -10.35 -10.38
CA GLU A 18 13.16 -9.41 -9.51
C GLU A 18 12.18 -8.38 -8.90
N PRO A 19 12.33 -8.02 -7.62
CA PRO A 19 11.38 -7.18 -6.91
C PRO A 19 11.27 -5.76 -7.48
N TRP A 20 12.33 -5.24 -8.10
CA TRP A 20 12.29 -3.94 -8.76
C TRP A 20 11.44 -3.95 -10.04
N VAL A 21 11.32 -5.09 -10.73
CA VAL A 21 10.43 -5.28 -11.87
C VAL A 21 8.98 -5.36 -11.39
N ALA A 22 8.73 -6.12 -10.33
CA ALA A 22 7.39 -6.31 -9.74
C ALA A 22 6.77 -5.02 -9.18
N ARG A 23 7.59 -4.02 -8.83
CA ARG A 23 7.15 -2.69 -8.36
C ARG A 23 6.63 -1.77 -9.48
N ARG A 24 6.87 -2.11 -10.76
CA ARG A 24 6.34 -1.32 -11.89
C ARG A 24 4.82 -1.52 -12.00
N PRO A 25 4.05 -0.48 -12.39
CA PRO A 25 2.59 -0.58 -12.53
C PRO A 25 2.18 -1.62 -13.58
N GLN A 26 3.06 -1.85 -14.57
CA GLN A 26 2.93 -2.90 -15.55
C GLN A 26 4.31 -3.54 -15.75
N PHE A 27 4.37 -4.87 -15.74
CA PHE A 27 5.60 -5.61 -16.03
C PHE A 27 5.31 -6.89 -16.80
N THR A 28 6.31 -7.36 -17.54
CA THR A 28 6.24 -8.57 -18.34
C THR A 28 7.20 -9.61 -17.79
N CYS A 29 6.77 -10.88 -17.71
CA CYS A 29 7.69 -11.96 -17.39
C CYS A 29 8.64 -12.18 -18.58
N PRO A 30 9.97 -12.15 -18.38
CA PRO A 30 10.94 -12.32 -19.48
C PRO A 30 10.93 -13.73 -20.09
N ALA A 31 10.40 -14.72 -19.37
CA ALA A 31 10.45 -16.12 -19.78
C ALA A 31 9.22 -16.59 -20.57
N CYS A 32 8.02 -16.20 -20.12
CA CYS A 32 6.77 -16.60 -20.76
C CYS A 32 6.04 -15.45 -21.48
N GLY A 33 6.56 -14.22 -21.39
CA GLY A 33 5.96 -13.04 -22.03
C GLY A 33 4.65 -12.55 -21.41
N GLN A 34 4.16 -13.16 -20.32
CA GLN A 34 2.91 -12.74 -19.68
C GLN A 34 2.99 -11.34 -19.08
N VAL A 35 1.94 -10.55 -19.28
CA VAL A 35 1.81 -9.17 -18.78
C VAL A 35 1.05 -9.16 -17.46
N TYR A 36 1.65 -8.58 -16.43
CA TYR A 36 1.05 -8.40 -15.11
C TYR A 36 0.85 -6.91 -14.82
N LEU A 37 -0.21 -6.61 -14.08
CA LEU A 37 -0.51 -5.27 -13.58
C LEU A 37 -0.34 -5.26 -12.06
N SER A 38 0.38 -4.25 -11.55
CA SER A 38 0.55 -4.04 -10.11
C SER A 38 -0.15 -2.75 -9.68
N ASN A 39 -0.97 -2.83 -8.64
CA ASN A 39 -1.58 -1.65 -8.02
C ASN A 39 -0.65 -1.00 -6.97
N TYR A 40 0.66 -1.25 -7.05
CA TYR A 40 1.63 -0.84 -6.03
C TYR A 40 1.61 0.68 -5.80
N ARG A 41 1.64 1.47 -6.87
CA ARG A 41 1.68 2.93 -6.78
C ARG A 41 0.39 3.55 -6.23
N SER A 42 -0.77 3.00 -6.59
CA SER A 42 -2.05 3.52 -6.10
C SER A 42 -2.37 3.03 -4.69
N SER A 43 -1.98 1.79 -4.33
CA SER A 43 -1.96 1.30 -2.95
C SER A 43 -1.10 2.21 -2.06
N LEU A 44 0.13 2.53 -2.46
CA LEU A 44 1.02 3.41 -1.70
C LEU A 44 0.45 4.81 -1.48
N LYS A 45 -0.16 5.42 -2.52
CA LYS A 45 -0.86 6.70 -2.37
C LYS A 45 -2.02 6.62 -1.38
N ARG A 46 -2.85 5.57 -1.46
CA ARG A 46 -4.00 5.37 -0.55
C ARG A 46 -3.55 5.12 0.89
N SER A 47 -2.46 4.36 1.09
CA SER A 47 -1.86 4.14 2.41
C SER A 47 -1.38 5.44 3.06
N VAL A 48 -0.69 6.29 2.30
CA VAL A 48 -0.22 7.60 2.79
C VAL A 48 -1.40 8.50 3.12
N LEU A 49 -2.43 8.53 2.27
CA LEU A 49 -3.65 9.30 2.53
C LEU A 49 -4.35 8.83 3.82
N LEU A 50 -4.50 7.52 4.00
CA LEU A 50 -5.10 6.95 5.20
C LEU A 50 -4.30 7.27 6.46
N GLY A 51 -2.98 7.14 6.40
CA GLY A 51 -2.09 7.54 7.51
C GLY A 51 -2.28 9.02 7.87
N LEU A 52 -2.36 9.90 6.87
CA LEU A 52 -2.61 11.33 7.07
C LEU A 52 -3.98 11.59 7.71
N PHE A 53 -5.05 10.93 7.23
CA PHE A 53 -6.39 11.10 7.80
C PHE A 53 -6.48 10.60 9.24
N VAL A 54 -5.86 9.47 9.55
CA VAL A 54 -5.79 8.95 10.92
C VAL A 54 -5.02 9.92 11.82
N TRP A 55 -3.93 10.49 11.33
CA TRP A 55 -3.14 11.48 12.07
C TRP A 55 -3.93 12.74 12.39
N ILE A 56 -4.54 13.36 11.38
CA ILE A 56 -5.36 14.57 11.55
C ILE A 56 -6.57 14.29 12.43
N GLY A 57 -7.25 13.16 12.22
CA GLY A 57 -8.39 12.75 13.02
C GLY A 57 -8.03 12.51 14.48
N GLY A 58 -6.92 11.82 14.74
CA GLY A 58 -6.43 11.57 16.10
C GLY A 58 -6.01 12.85 16.83
N ALA A 59 -5.30 13.76 16.15
CA ALA A 59 -4.92 15.05 16.70
C ALA A 59 -6.16 15.93 17.00
N GLY A 60 -7.13 15.97 16.08
CA GLY A 60 -8.38 16.70 16.25
C GLY A 60 -9.23 16.16 17.41
N LEU A 61 -9.34 14.84 17.54
CA LEU A 61 -10.04 14.22 18.68
C LEU A 61 -9.32 14.55 19.99
N GLY A 62 -7.99 14.36 20.05
CA GLY A 62 -7.23 14.65 21.26
C GLY A 62 -7.39 16.10 21.72
N ALA A 63 -7.41 17.05 20.78
CA ALA A 63 -7.58 18.47 21.09
C ALA A 63 -8.95 18.81 21.69
N LEU A 64 -9.99 18.01 21.41
CA LEU A 64 -11.34 18.20 21.96
C LEU A 64 -11.52 17.59 23.35
N PHE A 65 -10.75 16.55 23.70
CA PHE A 65 -10.96 15.76 24.92
C PHE A 65 -9.87 15.91 25.98
N ILE A 66 -8.71 16.50 25.65
CA ILE A 66 -7.56 16.58 26.55
C ILE A 66 -7.10 18.03 26.71
N GLU A 67 -7.17 18.54 27.94
CA GLU A 67 -6.51 19.78 28.35
C GLU A 67 -5.22 19.47 29.14
N PRO A 68 -4.11 20.18 28.91
CA PRO A 68 -3.94 21.27 27.94
C PRO A 68 -3.72 20.75 26.51
N TRP A 69 -4.37 21.39 25.54
CA TRP A 69 -4.29 21.04 24.11
C TRP A 69 -2.86 21.04 23.55
N GLN A 70 -1.94 21.80 24.17
CA GLN A 70 -0.53 21.84 23.76
C GLN A 70 0.18 20.48 23.92
N MET A 71 -0.16 19.72 24.97
CA MET A 71 0.39 18.37 25.19
C MET A 71 -0.07 17.40 24.10
N VAL A 72 -1.30 17.57 23.61
CA VAL A 72 -1.85 16.76 22.51
C VAL A 72 -1.09 17.03 21.22
N PHE A 73 -0.78 18.29 20.90
CA PHE A 73 -0.02 18.62 19.70
C PHE A 73 1.42 18.08 19.77
N ALA A 74 2.09 18.20 20.91
CA ALA A 74 3.42 17.63 21.10
C ALA A 74 3.41 16.11 20.93
N PHE A 75 2.44 15.42 21.54
CA PHE A 75 2.29 13.97 21.41
C PHE A 75 1.90 13.55 19.98
N ALA A 76 1.04 14.30 19.31
CA ALA A 76 0.65 14.04 17.93
C ALA A 76 1.81 14.23 16.95
N LEU A 77 2.70 15.20 17.18
CA LEU A 77 3.91 15.37 16.36
C LEU A 77 4.90 14.22 16.56
N GLU A 78 5.20 13.87 17.81
CA GLU A 78 6.19 12.84 18.16
C GLU A 78 5.69 11.42 17.83
N PHE A 79 4.51 11.06 18.33
CA PHE A 79 3.97 9.69 18.22
C PHE A 79 2.96 9.53 17.09
N GLY A 80 2.24 10.59 16.72
CA GLY A 80 1.23 10.53 15.69
C GLY A 80 1.84 10.23 14.31
N GLY A 81 3.01 10.79 13.98
CA GLY A 81 3.72 10.48 12.73
C GLY A 81 4.12 9.00 12.66
N LEU A 82 4.59 8.44 13.77
CA LEU A 82 4.95 7.02 13.92
C LEU A 82 3.73 6.10 13.75
N LEU A 83 2.61 6.43 14.38
CA LEU A 83 1.34 5.72 14.24
C LEU A 83 0.79 5.79 12.81
N ALA A 84 0.85 6.96 12.17
CA ALA A 84 0.44 7.17 10.79
C ALA A 84 1.31 6.36 9.83
N PHE A 85 2.62 6.33 10.05
CA PHE A 85 3.55 5.52 9.27
C PHE A 85 3.30 4.03 9.46
N LEU A 86 3.07 3.57 10.69
CA LEU A 86 2.75 2.18 10.99
C LEU A 86 1.44 1.74 10.31
N ALA A 87 0.39 2.57 10.40
CA ALA A 87 -0.89 2.32 9.73
C ALA A 87 -0.74 2.29 8.21
N ALA A 88 -0.02 3.25 7.62
CA ALA A 88 0.27 3.29 6.19
C ALA A 88 1.08 2.05 5.75
N TYR A 89 2.07 1.64 6.52
CA TYR A 89 2.89 0.46 6.26
C TYR A 89 2.06 -0.83 6.29
N LEU A 90 1.22 -1.01 7.32
CA LEU A 90 0.33 -2.17 7.44
C LEU A 90 -0.66 -2.20 6.27
N PHE A 91 -1.33 -1.08 5.98
CA PHE A 91 -2.28 -1.00 4.87
C PHE A 91 -1.60 -1.29 3.53
N HIS A 92 -0.41 -0.74 3.29
CA HIS A 92 0.37 -1.01 2.09
C HIS A 92 0.71 -2.50 1.97
N ARG A 93 1.14 -3.14 3.07
CA ARG A 93 1.51 -4.56 3.09
C ARG A 93 0.32 -5.49 2.82
N PHE A 94 -0.88 -5.14 3.26
CA PHE A 94 -2.08 -5.94 3.04
C PHE A 94 -2.82 -5.62 1.73
N SER A 95 -2.65 -4.43 1.16
CA SER A 95 -3.39 -3.96 -0.03
C SER A 95 -2.69 -4.24 -1.36
N ILE A 96 -1.41 -4.64 -1.35
CA ILE A 96 -0.72 -5.07 -2.58
C ILE A 96 -1.38 -6.33 -3.14
N ARG A 97 -2.05 -6.19 -4.28
CA ARG A 97 -2.48 -7.29 -5.15
C ARG A 97 -1.80 -7.15 -6.51
N ILE A 98 -1.36 -8.29 -7.04
CA ILE A 98 -0.82 -8.43 -8.40
C ILE A 98 -1.82 -9.29 -9.17
N VAL A 99 -2.29 -8.80 -10.32
CA VAL A 99 -3.31 -9.47 -11.14
C VAL A 99 -2.76 -9.67 -12.56
N SER A 100 -3.10 -10.80 -13.19
CA SER A 100 -2.73 -11.07 -14.58
C SER A 100 -3.60 -10.26 -15.54
N LYS A 101 -3.03 -9.67 -16.60
CA LYS A 101 -3.81 -8.96 -17.63
C LYS A 101 -4.66 -9.92 -18.49
N SER A 102 -4.36 -11.21 -18.45
CA SER A 102 -5.08 -12.27 -19.17
C SER A 102 -6.41 -12.69 -18.53
N ASP A 103 -6.79 -12.13 -17.38
CA ASP A 103 -8.12 -12.33 -16.80
C ASP A 103 -9.15 -11.38 -17.45
N PRO A 104 -10.12 -11.88 -18.24
CA PRO A 104 -11.11 -11.05 -18.93
C PRO A 104 -12.08 -10.31 -17.98
N ASN A 105 -12.06 -10.61 -16.67
CA ASN A 105 -12.92 -9.97 -15.67
C ASN A 105 -12.33 -8.69 -15.03
N THR A 106 -11.12 -8.26 -15.42
CA THR A 106 -10.38 -7.21 -14.70
C THR A 106 -10.69 -5.77 -15.14
N VAL A 107 -11.60 -5.56 -16.10
CA VAL A 107 -11.91 -4.21 -16.62
C VAL A 107 -13.01 -3.49 -15.82
N GLN A 108 -13.78 -4.19 -14.97
CA GLN A 108 -14.96 -3.58 -14.33
C GLN A 108 -14.74 -2.87 -12.99
N HIS A 109 -13.61 -3.04 -12.30
CA HIS A 109 -13.43 -2.50 -10.93
C HIS A 109 -12.58 -1.23 -10.82
N SER A 110 -12.34 -0.55 -11.95
CA SER A 110 -11.66 0.75 -11.99
C SER A 110 -12.56 1.86 -12.52
N ARG A 111 -13.70 2.07 -11.87
CA ARG A 111 -14.36 3.38 -11.76
C ARG A 111 -14.58 3.69 -10.29
#